data_AF-A5DL17-F1
#
_entry.id   AF-A5DL17-F1
#
_cell.length_a   1.000
_cell.length_b   1.000
_cell.length_c   1.000
_cell.angle_alpha   90.00
_cell.angle_beta   90.00
_cell.angle_gamma   90.00
#
_symmetry.space_group_name_H-M   'P 1'
#
loop_
_entity.id
_entity.type
_entity.pdbx_description
1 polymer ?
#
loop_
_entity_poly.entity_id
_entity_poly.type
_entity_poly.pdbx_seq_one_letter_code
_entity_poly.pdbx_strand_id
1 'polypeptide(L)'
;MAVENSLCKLDASTASYTSLHDHKGDLIVASADMNIIEADWTKHIMLQIDQAQPKVVIMDCNLAENCISQVMAHIDTCSDAKVVIEPTSIAKASRLGSLHSSCLRVFPQNIIKMVTPTASELGQIYDSFARKELFDDYDDWFPVLDSLGITSSFREKLASNKTLAPFLSSGILQQAFSLLPYLERILIKLGPQGVLEVAISSDVSAYKSIPTTSQYSPHCIVTSDGHKIGENHMGVVIQYFPIPTENENITIKNVTGAGDTFLGVLMAAEPTWLQPELTSVEQEWDKWHQIYIAQLASGLTLQTDSSVSTEIEKWKK
;
A
#
# COMPACT_ATOMS: atom_id res chain seq x y z
N MET A 1 16.00 -14.49 19.54
CA MET A 1 16.60 -13.63 18.50
C MET A 1 15.93 -12.25 18.40
N ALA A 2 14.60 -12.10 18.59
CA ALA A 2 13.94 -10.77 18.50
C ALA A 2 14.23 -9.79 19.66
N VAL A 3 14.66 -10.27 20.84
CA VAL A 3 14.78 -9.45 22.06
C VAL A 3 15.99 -8.51 22.04
N GLU A 4 17.06 -8.82 21.29
CA GLU A 4 18.27 -7.97 21.25
C GLU A 4 18.09 -6.68 20.44
N ASN A 5 17.09 -6.61 19.56
CA ASN A 5 16.77 -5.43 18.74
C ASN A 5 15.54 -4.66 19.25
N SER A 6 15.05 -4.99 20.44
CA SER A 6 13.85 -4.40 21.03
C SER A 6 14.21 -3.14 21.83
N LEU A 7 13.46 -2.05 21.65
CA LEU A 7 13.60 -0.85 22.48
C LEU A 7 12.61 -0.88 23.65
N CYS A 8 13.13 -0.76 24.88
CA CYS A 8 12.31 -0.66 26.09
C CYS A 8 12.69 0.61 26.85
N LYS A 9 11.70 1.47 27.13
CA LYS A 9 11.86 2.66 27.99
C LYS A 9 11.14 2.40 29.32
N LEU A 10 11.91 2.16 30.38
CA LEU A 10 11.40 1.73 31.69
C LEU A 10 10.51 2.77 32.38
N ASP A 11 10.69 4.06 32.07
CA ASP A 11 9.98 5.18 32.71
C ASP A 11 8.80 5.71 31.87
N ALA A 12 8.21 4.89 31.01
CA ALA A 12 7.06 5.26 30.18
C ALA A 12 5.99 4.16 30.18
N SER A 13 4.72 4.57 30.07
CA SER A 13 3.62 3.63 29.87
C SER A 13 3.68 3.07 28.45
N THR A 14 3.57 1.75 28.31
CA THR A 14 3.36 1.09 27.02
C THR A 14 2.04 1.56 26.41
N ALA A 15 2.00 1.61 25.07
CA ALA A 15 0.78 1.94 24.36
C ALA A 15 -0.35 0.96 24.69
N SER A 16 -1.58 1.45 24.75
CA SER A 16 -2.76 0.64 25.01
C SER A 16 -3.87 0.92 23.99
N TYR A 17 -4.56 -0.13 23.58
CA TYR A 17 -5.68 -0.08 22.65
C TYR A 17 -6.82 -0.94 23.18
N THR A 18 -7.99 -0.33 23.33
CA THR A 18 -9.22 -1.00 23.73
C THR A 18 -10.27 -0.80 22.66
N SER A 19 -10.62 -1.87 21.95
CA SER A 19 -11.73 -1.90 20.99
C SER A 19 -12.94 -2.64 21.54
N LEU A 20 -14.12 -2.08 21.31
CA LEU A 20 -15.41 -2.68 21.58
C LEU A 20 -16.09 -2.98 20.25
N HIS A 21 -16.37 -4.26 20.01
CA HIS A 21 -17.05 -4.75 18.81
C HIS A 21 -18.51 -5.09 19.11
N ASP A 22 -19.37 -4.99 18.09
CA ASP A 22 -20.76 -5.39 18.20
C ASP A 22 -20.93 -6.92 18.03
N HIS A 23 -22.18 -7.39 18.13
CA HIS A 23 -22.52 -8.80 17.96
C HIS A 23 -22.23 -9.36 16.55
N LYS A 24 -21.89 -8.52 15.58
CA LYS A 24 -21.50 -8.89 14.22
C LYS A 24 -19.99 -8.79 13.99
N GLY A 25 -19.22 -8.37 15.00
CA GLY A 25 -17.77 -8.16 14.90
C GLY A 25 -17.38 -6.80 14.31
N ASP A 26 -18.34 -5.90 14.09
CA ASP A 26 -18.08 -4.54 13.62
C ASP A 26 -17.54 -3.69 14.77
N LEU A 27 -16.55 -2.84 14.50
CA LEU A 27 -15.97 -1.94 15.51
C LEU A 27 -16.97 -0.84 15.88
N ILE A 28 -17.39 -0.77 17.15
CA ILE A 28 -18.27 0.30 17.67
C ILE A 28 -17.45 1.48 18.16
N VAL A 29 -16.52 1.23 19.08
CA VAL A 29 -15.69 2.25 19.73
C VAL A 29 -14.29 1.71 19.92
N ALA A 30 -13.30 2.55 19.67
CA ALA A 30 -11.92 2.31 20.05
C ALA A 30 -11.38 3.47 20.89
N SER A 31 -10.68 3.15 21.97
CA SER A 31 -9.87 4.10 22.73
C SER A 31 -8.41 3.67 22.64
N ALA A 32 -7.54 4.60 22.29
CA ALA A 32 -6.12 4.33 22.05
C ALA A 32 -5.27 5.37 22.78
N ASP A 33 -4.40 4.91 23.69
CA ASP A 33 -3.29 5.71 24.22
C ASP A 33 -2.00 5.22 23.54
N MET A 34 -1.58 5.95 22.51
CA MET A 34 -0.45 5.59 21.64
C MET A 34 0.70 6.59 21.76
N ASN A 35 0.68 7.47 22.78
CA ASN A 35 1.60 8.60 22.89
C ASN A 35 3.08 8.20 22.88
N ILE A 36 3.40 7.04 23.46
CA ILE A 36 4.78 6.53 23.49
C ILE A 36 5.31 6.14 22.11
N ILE A 37 4.44 5.75 21.17
CA ILE A 37 4.82 5.40 19.79
C ILE A 37 5.20 6.66 19.01
N GLU A 38 4.61 7.80 19.35
CA GLU A 38 4.88 9.10 18.73
C GLU A 38 6.14 9.78 19.30
N ALA A 39 6.80 9.18 20.29
CA ALA A 39 8.10 9.65 20.73
C ALA A 39 9.14 9.55 19.59
N ASP A 40 10.20 10.35 19.69
CA ASP A 40 11.25 10.36 18.69
C ASP A 40 12.14 9.11 18.81
N TRP A 41 11.87 8.13 17.97
CA TRP A 41 12.62 6.87 17.86
C TRP A 41 13.63 6.87 16.71
N THR A 42 13.80 8.00 16.03
CA THR A 42 14.54 8.11 14.77
C THR A 42 15.93 7.49 14.84
N LYS A 43 16.73 7.88 15.84
CA LYS A 43 18.11 7.38 16.00
C LYS A 43 18.18 5.87 16.18
N HIS A 44 17.23 5.30 16.92
CA HIS A 44 17.19 3.86 17.13
C HIS A 44 16.80 3.14 15.84
N ILE A 45 15.78 3.63 15.13
CA ILE A 45 15.30 3.04 13.87
C ILE A 45 16.41 3.07 12.82
N MET A 46 17.09 4.21 12.63
CA MET A 46 18.22 4.34 11.70
C MET A 46 19.33 3.33 12.01
N LEU A 47 19.71 3.20 13.29
CA LEU A 47 20.72 2.23 13.71
C LEU A 47 20.29 0.79 13.39
N GLN A 48 19.02 0.44 13.60
CA GLN A 48 18.51 -0.89 13.27
C GLN A 48 18.50 -1.15 11.76
N ILE A 49 18.17 -0.15 10.95
CA ILE A 49 18.25 -0.25 9.48
C ILE A 49 19.69 -0.48 9.04
N ASP A 50 20.65 0.29 9.58
CA ASP A 50 22.07 0.14 9.25
C ASP A 50 22.60 -1.25 9.62
N GLN A 51 22.18 -1.79 10.77
CA GLN A 51 22.59 -3.11 11.23
C GLN A 51 21.93 -4.25 10.43
N ALA A 52 20.64 -4.13 10.12
CA ALA A 52 19.88 -5.19 9.48
C ALA A 52 20.03 -5.22 7.95
N GLN A 53 20.37 -4.09 7.31
CA GLN A 53 20.43 -3.93 5.86
C GLN A 53 19.20 -4.54 5.15
N PRO A 54 17.98 -4.10 5.51
CA PRO A 54 16.76 -4.75 5.03
C PRO A 54 16.52 -4.49 3.54
N LYS A 55 15.88 -5.44 2.85
CA LYS A 55 15.40 -5.24 1.46
C LYS A 55 14.18 -4.32 1.39
N VAL A 56 13.35 -4.36 2.43
CA VAL A 56 12.09 -3.60 2.53
C VAL A 56 11.99 -3.02 3.93
N VAL A 57 11.63 -1.74 4.03
CA VAL A 57 11.26 -1.09 5.28
C VAL A 57 9.78 -0.75 5.23
N ILE A 58 9.01 -1.33 6.15
CA ILE A 58 7.59 -1.03 6.31
C ILE A 58 7.46 -0.05 7.47
N MET A 59 6.82 1.09 7.23
CA MET A 59 6.48 2.04 8.29
C MET A 59 4.97 2.22 8.33
N ASP A 60 4.42 2.19 9.53
CA ASP A 60 3.04 2.56 9.74
C ASP A 60 2.94 4.06 10.08
N CYS A 61 1.74 4.64 9.99
CA CYS A 61 1.53 6.03 10.36
C CYS A 61 1.23 6.21 11.85
N ASN A 62 1.54 5.24 12.72
CA ASN A 62 1.59 5.50 14.17
C ASN A 62 2.82 6.33 14.53
N LEU A 63 3.91 6.23 13.76
CA LEU A 63 5.09 7.08 13.90
C LEU A 63 4.78 8.54 13.57
N ALA A 64 5.43 9.47 14.27
CA ALA A 64 5.31 10.89 14.01
C ALA A 64 5.90 11.28 12.63
N GLU A 65 5.33 12.31 11.99
CA GLU A 65 5.71 12.78 10.64
C GLU A 65 7.21 13.06 10.50
N ASN A 66 7.82 13.69 11.52
CA ASN A 66 9.24 13.98 11.55
C ASN A 66 10.10 12.70 11.66
N CYS A 67 9.65 11.72 12.43
CA CYS A 67 10.34 10.42 12.52
C CYS A 67 10.31 9.69 11.17
N ILE A 68 9.14 9.63 10.52
CA ILE A 68 8.99 9.00 9.20
C ILE A 68 9.90 9.72 8.18
N SER A 69 9.87 11.05 8.13
CA SER A 69 10.66 11.84 7.18
C SER A 69 12.18 11.62 7.36
N GLN A 70 12.66 11.63 8.61
CA GLN A 70 14.10 11.44 8.87
C GLN A 70 14.55 10.01 8.57
N VAL A 71 13.74 9.00 8.90
CA VAL A 71 14.04 7.60 8.56
C VAL A 71 14.05 7.39 7.05
N MET A 72 13.09 7.96 6.31
CA MET A 72 13.06 7.91 4.85
C MET A 72 14.29 8.56 4.22
N ALA A 73 14.70 9.74 4.69
CA ALA A 73 15.90 10.41 4.20
C ALA A 73 17.19 9.60 4.47
N HIS A 74 17.25 8.89 5.62
CA HIS A 74 18.35 8.00 5.94
C HIS A 74 18.38 6.78 5.00
N ILE A 75 17.23 6.15 4.75
CA ILE A 75 17.14 5.03 3.81
C ILE A 75 17.61 5.47 2.43
N ASP A 76 17.12 6.58 1.92
CA ASP A 76 17.46 7.09 0.57
C ASP A 76 18.96 7.38 0.38
N THR A 77 19.68 7.69 1.47
CA THR A 77 21.11 8.03 1.40
C THR A 77 22.02 6.85 1.72
N CYS A 78 21.57 5.89 2.53
CA CYS A 78 22.42 4.85 3.10
C CYS A 78 21.99 3.41 2.72
N SER A 79 20.88 3.22 2.00
CA SER A 79 20.31 1.90 1.73
C SER A 79 19.56 1.83 0.40
N ASP A 80 19.49 0.62 -0.18
CA ASP A 80 18.65 0.32 -1.35
C ASP A 80 17.24 -0.19 -0.97
N ALA A 81 16.90 -0.15 0.33
CA ALA A 81 15.64 -0.68 0.84
C ALA A 81 14.42 0.01 0.19
N LYS A 82 13.42 -0.80 -0.18
CA LYS A 82 12.14 -0.27 -0.68
C LYS A 82 11.28 0.16 0.50
N VAL A 83 10.74 1.38 0.45
CA VAL A 83 9.87 1.92 1.50
C VAL A 83 8.41 1.62 1.18
N VAL A 84 7.72 1.00 2.13
CA VAL A 84 6.29 0.71 2.09
C VAL A 84 5.60 1.41 3.27
N ILE A 85 4.49 2.11 3.01
CA ILE A 85 3.74 2.80 4.05
C ILE A 85 2.36 2.16 4.26
N GLU A 86 2.05 1.79 5.51
CA GLU A 86 0.71 1.40 5.95
C GLU A 86 0.04 2.58 6.68
N PRO A 87 -1.04 3.17 6.15
CA PRO A 87 -1.67 4.36 6.73
C PRO A 87 -2.27 4.15 8.13
N THR A 88 -2.55 2.91 8.52
CA THR A 88 -3.06 2.49 9.84
C THR A 88 -4.50 2.92 10.17
N SER A 89 -4.82 4.19 10.01
CA SER A 89 -6.15 4.74 10.23
C SER A 89 -6.37 6.01 9.43
N ILE A 90 -7.64 6.38 9.22
CA ILE A 90 -8.02 7.62 8.53
C ILE A 90 -7.28 8.82 9.14
N ALA A 91 -7.36 9.05 10.45
CA ALA A 91 -6.73 10.20 11.08
C ALA A 91 -5.20 10.28 10.82
N LYS A 92 -4.52 9.13 10.85
CA LYS A 92 -3.07 9.01 10.68
C LYS A 92 -2.63 9.04 9.22
N ALA A 93 -3.49 8.64 8.29
CA ALA A 93 -3.23 8.67 6.85
C ALA A 93 -2.89 10.08 6.34
N SER A 94 -3.40 11.13 6.99
CA SER A 94 -3.08 12.52 6.65
C SER A 94 -1.61 12.91 6.86
N ARG A 95 -0.85 12.12 7.64
CA ARG A 95 0.57 12.34 7.90
C ARG A 95 1.42 12.29 6.63
N LEU A 96 1.00 11.50 5.62
CA LEU A 96 1.74 11.39 4.36
C LEU A 96 1.87 12.74 3.65
N GLY A 97 0.80 13.55 3.60
CA GLY A 97 0.85 14.88 2.99
C GLY A 97 1.67 15.89 3.79
N SER A 98 1.93 15.61 5.08
CA SER A 98 2.75 16.46 5.96
C SER A 98 4.22 16.04 6.03
N LEU A 99 4.62 14.98 5.31
CA LEU A 99 6.02 14.59 5.24
C LEU A 99 6.87 15.72 4.63
N HIS A 100 8.14 15.75 4.98
CA HIS A 100 9.06 16.73 4.40
C HIS A 100 9.09 16.59 2.87
N SER A 101 9.09 17.71 2.13
CA SER A 101 8.99 17.70 0.66
C SER A 101 10.10 16.89 -0.01
N SER A 102 11.31 16.86 0.57
CA SER A 102 12.41 16.02 0.07
C SER A 102 12.11 14.52 0.11
N CYS A 103 11.11 14.09 0.89
CA CYS A 103 10.67 12.70 0.97
C CYS A 103 9.57 12.36 -0.05
N LEU A 104 8.86 13.39 -0.54
CA LEU A 104 7.77 13.29 -1.51
C LEU A 104 8.29 13.63 -2.91
N ARG A 105 9.36 12.94 -3.34
CA ARG A 105 9.85 13.06 -4.72
C ARG A 105 8.92 12.32 -5.67
N VAL A 106 8.84 12.83 -6.90
CA VAL A 106 8.02 12.24 -7.96
C VAL A 106 8.77 11.15 -8.73
N PHE A 107 8.05 10.39 -9.55
CA PHE A 107 8.60 9.34 -10.40
C PHE A 107 9.62 9.86 -11.41
N PRO A 108 10.75 9.14 -11.65
CA PRO A 108 11.13 7.83 -11.08
C PRO A 108 11.93 7.89 -9.76
N GLN A 109 12.02 9.04 -9.09
CA GLN A 109 12.83 9.23 -7.88
C GLN A 109 12.04 9.02 -6.57
N ASN A 110 10.87 8.39 -6.60
CA ASN A 110 10.08 8.19 -5.38
C ASN A 110 10.87 7.42 -4.33
N ILE A 111 10.76 7.86 -3.08
CA ILE A 111 11.24 7.09 -1.93
C ILE A 111 10.17 6.05 -1.56
N ILE A 112 8.90 6.46 -1.52
CA ILE A 112 7.77 5.58 -1.21
C ILE A 112 7.44 4.75 -2.45
N LYS A 113 7.67 3.45 -2.37
CA LYS A 113 7.42 2.51 -3.47
C LYS A 113 6.01 1.96 -3.46
N MET A 114 5.43 1.79 -2.27
CA MET A 114 4.07 1.29 -2.15
C MET A 114 3.36 1.87 -0.94
N VAL A 115 2.06 2.09 -1.09
CA VAL A 115 1.14 2.35 0.02
C VAL A 115 -0.02 1.36 0.00
N THR A 116 -0.53 1.02 1.18
CA THR A 116 -1.63 0.05 1.34
C THR A 116 -2.85 0.66 2.04
N PRO A 117 -3.49 1.70 1.49
CA PRO A 117 -4.65 2.34 2.14
C PRO A 117 -5.93 1.50 1.99
N THR A 118 -6.90 1.71 2.88
CA THR A 118 -8.32 1.49 2.58
C THR A 118 -8.86 2.61 1.67
N ALA A 119 -10.04 2.45 1.08
CA ALA A 119 -10.66 3.52 0.27
C ALA A 119 -10.83 4.84 1.05
N SER A 120 -11.20 4.78 2.33
CA SER A 120 -11.35 5.98 3.18
C SER A 120 -10.01 6.64 3.50
N GLU A 121 -8.96 5.84 3.74
CA GLU A 121 -7.60 6.36 3.97
C GLU A 121 -7.02 6.97 2.69
N LEU A 122 -7.29 6.39 1.52
CA LEU A 122 -6.89 6.97 0.24
C LEU A 122 -7.44 8.39 0.06
N GLY A 123 -8.74 8.58 0.35
CA GLY A 123 -9.35 9.90 0.33
C GLY A 123 -8.67 10.88 1.29
N GLN A 124 -8.32 10.43 2.50
CA GLN A 124 -7.65 11.28 3.48
C GLN A 124 -6.20 11.62 3.10
N ILE A 125 -5.48 10.70 2.45
CA ILE A 125 -4.15 10.97 1.87
C ILE A 125 -4.30 12.02 0.76
N TYR A 126 -5.22 11.81 -0.17
CA TYR A 126 -5.51 12.76 -1.26
C TYR A 126 -5.81 14.16 -0.71
N ASP A 127 -6.71 14.28 0.26
CA ASP A 127 -7.06 15.56 0.88
C ASP A 127 -5.89 16.21 1.62
N SER A 128 -4.97 15.41 2.17
CA SER A 128 -3.75 15.95 2.80
C SER A 128 -2.77 16.51 1.78
N PHE A 129 -2.62 15.86 0.62
CA PHE A 129 -1.76 16.34 -0.47
C PHE A 129 -2.34 17.60 -1.12
N ALA A 130 -3.65 17.62 -1.37
CA ALA A 130 -4.34 18.78 -1.91
C ALA A 130 -4.22 20.01 -0.99
N ARG A 131 -4.44 19.83 0.33
CA ARG A 131 -4.29 20.93 1.31
C ARG A 131 -2.85 21.48 1.42
N LYS A 132 -1.87 20.71 0.98
CA LYS A 132 -0.46 21.07 0.97
C LYS A 132 -0.01 21.57 -0.40
N GLU A 133 -0.95 21.77 -1.32
CA GLU A 133 -0.72 22.29 -2.67
C GLU A 133 0.24 21.41 -3.49
N LEU A 134 0.38 20.13 -3.12
CA LEU A 134 1.27 19.18 -3.81
C LEU A 134 0.77 18.79 -5.20
N PHE A 135 -0.50 19.07 -5.51
CA PHE A 135 -1.07 18.89 -6.85
C PHE A 135 -1.01 20.17 -7.69
N ASP A 136 -0.45 21.25 -7.16
CA ASP A 136 -0.24 22.52 -7.87
C ASP A 136 1.23 22.68 -8.32
N ASP A 137 2.02 21.61 -8.22
CA ASP A 137 3.38 21.53 -8.73
C ASP A 137 3.39 21.18 -10.22
N TYR A 138 3.59 22.20 -11.04
CA TYR A 138 3.63 22.09 -12.50
C TYR A 138 5.01 21.74 -13.05
N ASP A 139 6.06 21.78 -12.22
CA ASP A 139 7.43 21.56 -12.65
C ASP A 139 7.82 20.08 -12.51
N ASP A 140 7.42 19.42 -11.42
CA ASP A 140 7.77 18.01 -11.16
C ASP A 140 6.55 17.08 -11.20
N TRP A 141 5.46 17.37 -10.46
CA TRP A 141 4.28 16.49 -10.39
C TRP A 141 3.48 16.40 -11.69
N PHE A 142 3.09 17.53 -12.27
CA PHE A 142 2.20 17.54 -13.44
C PHE A 142 2.80 16.83 -14.67
N PRO A 143 4.10 17.02 -15.02
CA PRO A 143 4.70 16.31 -16.15
C PRO A 143 4.63 14.79 -16.00
N VAL A 144 4.83 14.27 -14.79
CA VAL A 144 4.66 12.83 -14.52
C VAL A 144 3.21 12.43 -14.73
N LEU A 145 2.24 13.16 -14.13
CA LEU A 145 0.82 12.84 -14.30
C LEU A 145 0.38 12.83 -15.77
N ASP A 146 0.77 13.84 -16.55
CA ASP A 146 0.45 13.96 -17.97
C ASP A 146 1.00 12.77 -18.76
N SER A 147 2.25 12.40 -18.48
CA SER A 147 2.93 11.28 -19.14
C SER A 147 2.33 9.90 -18.86
N LEU A 148 1.47 9.77 -17.84
CA LEU A 148 0.74 8.53 -17.56
C LEU A 148 -0.39 8.23 -18.56
N GLY A 149 -0.77 9.18 -19.42
CA GLY A 149 -1.75 8.95 -20.48
C GLY A 149 -3.19 8.74 -19.99
N ILE A 150 -3.59 9.44 -18.91
CA ILE A 150 -4.95 9.38 -18.35
C ILE A 150 -5.90 10.31 -19.14
N THR A 151 -5.99 10.03 -20.44
CA THR A 151 -6.75 10.80 -21.43
C THR A 151 -8.26 10.57 -21.29
N SER A 152 -9.07 11.37 -21.98
CA SER A 152 -10.53 11.17 -22.04
C SER A 152 -10.90 9.77 -22.56
N SER A 153 -10.20 9.26 -23.58
CA SER A 153 -10.46 7.92 -24.11
C SER A 153 -10.12 6.81 -23.11
N PHE A 154 -9.05 6.98 -22.31
CA PHE A 154 -8.76 6.06 -21.22
C PHE A 154 -9.83 6.10 -20.13
N ARG A 155 -10.32 7.29 -19.77
CA ARG A 155 -11.43 7.44 -18.80
C ARG A 155 -12.73 6.83 -19.31
N GLU A 156 -13.05 6.96 -20.59
CA GLU A 156 -14.19 6.28 -21.23
C GLU A 156 -14.03 4.75 -21.21
N LYS A 157 -12.83 4.24 -21.50
CA LYS A 157 -12.50 2.81 -21.36
C LYS A 157 -12.79 2.32 -19.95
N LEU A 158 -12.36 3.05 -18.91
CA LEU A 158 -12.65 2.73 -17.50
C LEU A 158 -14.15 2.78 -17.19
N ALA A 159 -14.86 3.82 -17.64
CA ALA A 159 -16.30 3.98 -17.42
C ALA A 159 -17.13 2.88 -18.10
N SER A 160 -16.66 2.35 -19.25
CA SER A 160 -17.30 1.23 -19.95
C SER A 160 -16.98 -0.14 -19.34
N ASN A 161 -15.93 -0.25 -18.52
CA ASN A 161 -15.55 -1.48 -17.85
C ASN A 161 -16.44 -1.69 -16.62
N LYS A 162 -17.33 -2.69 -16.65
CA LYS A 162 -18.30 -2.95 -15.58
C LYS A 162 -17.66 -3.17 -14.20
N THR A 163 -16.45 -3.71 -14.15
CA THR A 163 -15.71 -3.96 -12.92
C THR A 163 -15.10 -2.69 -12.35
N LEU A 164 -14.53 -1.82 -13.21
CA LEU A 164 -13.80 -0.62 -12.77
C LEU A 164 -14.66 0.64 -12.70
N ALA A 165 -15.78 0.69 -13.43
CA ALA A 165 -16.69 1.84 -13.44
C ALA A 165 -17.16 2.27 -12.03
N PRO A 166 -17.46 1.37 -11.07
CA PRO A 166 -17.78 1.75 -9.70
C PRO A 166 -16.63 2.47 -8.96
N PHE A 167 -15.38 2.07 -9.21
CA PHE A 167 -14.20 2.70 -8.60
C PHE A 167 -13.90 4.06 -9.24
N LEU A 168 -14.28 4.24 -10.51
CA LEU A 168 -14.25 5.56 -11.17
C LEU A 168 -15.35 6.48 -10.65
N SER A 169 -16.59 5.99 -10.50
CA SER A 169 -17.71 6.83 -10.08
C SER A 169 -17.63 7.26 -8.62
N SER A 170 -16.99 6.45 -7.77
CA SER A 170 -16.73 6.78 -6.35
C SER A 170 -15.52 7.70 -6.13
N GLY A 171 -14.75 8.01 -7.17
CA GLY A 171 -13.58 8.89 -7.07
C GLY A 171 -12.27 8.18 -6.71
N ILE A 172 -12.30 6.88 -6.38
CA ILE A 172 -11.13 6.10 -5.95
C ILE A 172 -10.01 6.14 -7.00
N LEU A 173 -10.35 5.90 -8.27
CA LEU A 173 -9.35 5.93 -9.35
C LEU A 173 -8.77 7.33 -9.57
N GLN A 174 -9.59 8.38 -9.48
CA GLN A 174 -9.16 9.77 -9.63
C GLN A 174 -8.19 10.19 -8.53
N GLN A 175 -8.50 9.80 -7.28
CA GLN A 175 -7.62 10.03 -6.14
C GLN A 175 -6.29 9.28 -6.32
N ALA A 176 -6.35 8.00 -6.69
CA ALA A 176 -5.15 7.19 -6.93
C ALA A 176 -4.28 7.79 -8.04
N PHE A 177 -4.85 8.17 -9.18
CA PHE A 177 -4.11 8.77 -10.29
C PHE A 177 -3.36 10.04 -9.91
N SER A 178 -3.98 10.90 -9.09
CA SER A 178 -3.34 12.16 -8.65
C SER A 178 -2.18 11.90 -7.69
N LEU A 179 -2.24 10.80 -6.93
CA LEU A 179 -1.22 10.39 -5.97
C LEU A 179 -0.07 9.58 -6.61
N LEU A 180 -0.32 8.90 -7.73
CA LEU A 180 0.66 8.04 -8.40
C LEU A 180 2.03 8.68 -8.63
N PRO A 181 2.13 9.96 -9.08
CA PRO A 181 3.43 10.59 -9.27
C PRO A 181 4.29 10.55 -8.00
N TYR A 182 3.70 10.62 -6.81
CA TYR A 182 4.39 10.55 -5.51
C TYR A 182 4.47 9.13 -4.92
N LEU A 183 3.50 8.28 -5.25
CA LEU A 183 3.31 6.94 -4.68
C LEU A 183 3.24 5.91 -5.83
N GLU A 184 4.36 5.29 -6.18
CA GLU A 184 4.49 4.47 -7.41
C GLU A 184 3.44 3.35 -7.52
N ARG A 185 3.03 2.79 -6.37
CA ARG A 185 2.04 1.72 -6.28
C ARG A 185 1.11 1.92 -5.10
N ILE A 186 -0.19 1.75 -5.36
CA ILE A 186 -1.24 1.89 -4.36
C ILE A 186 -2.06 0.60 -4.38
N LEU A 187 -1.99 -0.19 -3.30
CA LEU A 187 -2.85 -1.36 -3.10
C LEU A 187 -4.01 -0.97 -2.18
N ILE A 188 -5.16 -0.71 -2.79
CA ILE A 188 -6.35 -0.20 -2.11
C ILE A 188 -7.15 -1.38 -1.57
N LYS A 189 -7.24 -1.49 -0.24
CA LYS A 189 -8.05 -2.48 0.47
C LYS A 189 -9.53 -2.09 0.40
N LEU A 190 -10.36 -2.93 -0.20
CA LEU A 190 -11.79 -2.69 -0.44
C LEU A 190 -12.70 -3.57 0.43
N GLY A 191 -12.16 -4.14 1.52
CA GLY A 191 -12.88 -5.03 2.43
C GLY A 191 -13.44 -6.26 1.69
N PRO A 192 -14.76 -6.52 1.71
CA PRO A 192 -15.35 -7.69 1.06
C PRO A 192 -15.26 -7.67 -0.48
N GLN A 193 -14.88 -6.55 -1.10
CA GLN A 193 -14.66 -6.46 -2.55
C GLN A 193 -13.22 -6.88 -2.94
N GLY A 194 -12.33 -7.10 -1.97
CA GLY A 194 -10.95 -7.52 -2.24
C GLY A 194 -9.99 -6.33 -2.33
N VAL A 195 -9.12 -6.32 -3.33
CA VAL A 195 -8.01 -5.36 -3.48
C VAL A 195 -7.96 -4.78 -4.89
N LEU A 196 -7.78 -3.47 -4.98
CA LEU A 196 -7.53 -2.76 -6.24
C LEU A 196 -6.10 -2.23 -6.25
N GLU A 197 -5.30 -2.69 -7.20
CA GLU A 197 -3.99 -2.13 -7.47
C GLU A 197 -4.09 -1.01 -8.51
N VAL A 198 -3.41 0.10 -8.23
CA VAL A 198 -3.13 1.15 -9.20
C VAL A 198 -1.63 1.46 -9.11
N ALA A 199 -0.90 1.32 -10.21
CA ALA A 199 0.55 1.50 -10.23
C ALA A 199 1.05 2.21 -11.48
N ILE A 200 2.17 2.94 -11.37
CA ILE A 200 2.96 3.38 -12.52
C ILE A 200 3.73 2.17 -13.07
N SER A 201 3.71 1.99 -14.39
CA SER A 201 4.63 1.10 -15.10
C SER A 201 5.52 1.90 -16.04
N SER A 202 6.80 1.52 -16.09
CA SER A 202 7.76 2.05 -17.07
C SER A 202 7.51 1.50 -18.48
N ASP A 203 6.86 0.33 -18.57
CA ASP A 203 6.39 -0.24 -19.83
C ASP A 203 5.04 -0.96 -19.65
N VAL A 204 3.93 -0.30 -19.99
CA VAL A 204 2.59 -0.90 -19.99
C VAL A 204 2.39 -1.89 -21.14
N SER A 205 3.27 -1.87 -22.16
CA SER A 205 3.14 -2.77 -23.30
C SER A 205 3.44 -4.22 -22.93
N ALA A 206 4.36 -4.45 -21.98
CA ALA A 206 4.68 -5.75 -21.41
C ALA A 206 3.45 -6.48 -20.80
N TYR A 207 2.45 -5.73 -20.33
CA TYR A 207 1.21 -6.30 -19.78
C TYR A 207 0.29 -6.93 -20.82
N LYS A 208 0.42 -6.54 -22.10
CA LYS A 208 -0.38 -7.13 -23.20
C LYS A 208 0.00 -8.58 -23.48
N SER A 209 1.23 -8.98 -23.14
CA SER A 209 1.76 -10.33 -23.38
C SER A 209 1.62 -11.28 -22.19
N ILE A 210 1.14 -10.82 -21.04
CA ILE A 210 1.04 -11.67 -19.84
C ILE A 210 -0.13 -12.62 -20.01
N PRO A 211 0.10 -13.95 -20.03
CA PRO A 211 -1.01 -14.90 -20.13
C PRO A 211 -1.80 -14.89 -18.82
N THR A 212 -3.12 -14.77 -18.93
CA THR A 212 -4.05 -14.82 -17.79
C THR A 212 -4.48 -16.25 -17.45
N THR A 213 -3.63 -17.23 -17.73
CA THR A 213 -3.90 -18.66 -17.48
C THR A 213 -3.60 -19.09 -16.05
N SER A 214 -2.90 -18.24 -15.28
CA SER A 214 -2.68 -18.47 -13.86
C SER A 214 -4.03 -18.48 -13.13
N GLN A 215 -4.22 -19.44 -12.22
CA GLN A 215 -5.43 -19.50 -11.39
C GLN A 215 -5.58 -18.29 -10.44
N TYR A 216 -4.50 -17.53 -10.24
CA TYR A 216 -4.47 -16.33 -9.40
C TYR A 216 -4.66 -15.03 -10.19
N SER A 217 -4.90 -15.10 -11.51
CA SER A 217 -5.00 -13.91 -12.35
C SER A 217 -6.04 -12.92 -11.81
N PRO A 218 -5.75 -11.61 -11.84
CA PRO A 218 -6.73 -10.60 -11.47
C PRO A 218 -7.98 -10.73 -12.33
N HIS A 219 -9.12 -10.35 -11.76
CA HIS A 219 -10.39 -10.37 -12.47
C HIS A 219 -10.40 -9.40 -13.66
N CYS A 220 -9.66 -8.30 -13.58
CA CYS A 220 -9.36 -7.47 -14.74
C CYS A 220 -7.99 -6.81 -14.64
N ILE A 221 -7.39 -6.58 -15.81
CA ILE A 221 -6.18 -5.77 -16.01
C ILE A 221 -6.52 -4.69 -17.03
N VAL A 222 -6.30 -3.44 -16.69
CA VAL A 222 -6.49 -2.31 -17.60
C VAL A 222 -5.27 -1.42 -17.54
N THR A 223 -4.64 -1.22 -18.70
CA THR A 223 -3.53 -0.28 -18.86
C THR A 223 -3.93 0.96 -19.64
N SER A 224 -3.31 2.10 -19.29
CA SER A 224 -3.30 3.29 -20.14
C SER A 224 -2.26 3.16 -21.26
N ASP A 225 -2.13 4.19 -22.09
CA ASP A 225 -1.10 4.30 -23.13
C ASP A 225 -0.49 5.70 -23.02
N GLY A 226 0.53 5.83 -22.17
CA GLY A 226 1.19 7.09 -21.86
C GLY A 226 2.35 7.39 -22.78
N HIS A 227 3.28 8.24 -22.32
CA HIS A 227 4.40 8.69 -23.13
C HIS A 227 5.35 7.54 -23.48
N LYS A 228 5.81 7.56 -24.73
CA LYS A 228 6.83 6.63 -25.24
C LYS A 228 8.22 7.12 -24.84
N ILE A 229 8.98 6.28 -24.14
CA ILE A 229 10.37 6.53 -23.75
C ILE A 229 11.23 5.45 -24.39
N GLY A 230 11.94 5.79 -25.48
CA GLY A 230 12.65 4.80 -26.29
C GLY A 230 11.68 3.83 -26.96
N GLU A 231 11.78 2.54 -26.65
CA GLU A 231 10.84 1.50 -27.12
C GLU A 231 9.67 1.26 -26.14
N ASN A 232 9.82 1.69 -24.88
CA ASN A 232 8.88 1.43 -23.79
C ASN A 232 7.74 2.46 -23.77
N HIS A 233 6.57 2.06 -23.25
CA HIS A 233 5.44 2.97 -23.05
C HIS A 233 5.16 3.13 -21.56
N MET A 234 5.40 4.31 -21.01
CA MET A 234 5.03 4.56 -19.62
C MET A 234 3.51 4.63 -19.48
N GLY A 235 2.97 4.32 -18.32
CA GLY A 235 1.54 4.47 -18.07
C GLY A 235 1.08 3.93 -16.73
N VAL A 236 -0.23 3.81 -16.59
CA VAL A 236 -0.89 3.25 -15.41
C VAL A 236 -1.28 1.81 -15.68
N VAL A 237 -1.08 0.95 -14.69
CA VAL A 237 -1.61 -0.40 -14.63
C VAL A 237 -2.64 -0.46 -13.51
N ILE A 238 -3.85 -0.91 -13.83
CA ILE A 238 -4.93 -1.14 -12.87
C ILE A 238 -5.25 -2.62 -12.85
N GLN A 239 -5.23 -3.23 -11.67
CA GLN A 239 -5.56 -4.64 -11.49
C GLN A 239 -6.53 -4.82 -10.34
N TYR A 240 -7.61 -5.57 -10.58
CA TYR A 240 -8.61 -5.83 -9.57
C TYR A 240 -8.59 -7.30 -9.16
N PHE A 241 -8.42 -7.53 -7.86
CA PHE A 241 -8.37 -8.84 -7.23
C PHE A 241 -9.59 -8.97 -6.30
N PRO A 242 -10.64 -9.69 -6.69
CA PRO A 242 -11.72 -10.00 -5.75
C PRO A 242 -11.19 -10.85 -4.59
N ILE A 243 -11.98 -10.93 -3.51
CA ILE A 243 -11.66 -11.86 -2.42
C ILE A 243 -11.56 -13.30 -2.96
N PRO A 244 -10.67 -14.14 -2.40
CA PRO A 244 -10.66 -15.57 -2.65
C PRO A 244 -12.02 -16.20 -2.32
N THR A 245 -12.40 -17.23 -3.07
CA THR A 245 -13.63 -18.00 -2.82
C THR A 245 -13.71 -18.56 -1.40
N GLU A 246 -12.56 -18.88 -0.80
CA GLU A 246 -12.43 -19.37 0.57
C GLU A 246 -12.78 -18.32 1.63
N ASN A 247 -12.70 -17.04 1.25
CA ASN A 247 -13.09 -15.93 2.09
C ASN A 247 -14.54 -15.48 1.85
N GLU A 248 -15.25 -16.09 0.89
CA GLU A 248 -16.66 -15.84 0.70
C GLU A 248 -17.47 -16.46 1.85
N ASN A 249 -18.45 -15.72 2.38
CA ASN A 249 -19.37 -16.19 3.42
C ASN A 249 -18.70 -16.64 4.75
N ILE A 250 -17.49 -16.15 5.05
CA ILE A 250 -16.85 -16.38 6.34
C ILE A 250 -17.62 -15.70 7.48
N THR A 251 -17.54 -16.29 8.68
CA THR A 251 -18.08 -15.65 9.88
C THR A 251 -17.06 -14.68 10.44
N ILE A 252 -17.34 -13.38 10.33
CA ILE A 252 -16.49 -12.33 10.88
C ILE A 252 -16.66 -12.28 12.39
N LYS A 253 -15.54 -12.39 13.11
CA LYS A 253 -15.46 -12.18 14.56
C LYS A 253 -14.81 -10.85 14.91
N ASN A 254 -13.72 -10.50 14.22
CA ASN A 254 -12.97 -9.27 14.47
C ASN A 254 -12.37 -8.74 13.16
N VAL A 255 -12.63 -7.48 12.83
CA VAL A 255 -12.06 -6.82 11.65
C VAL A 255 -10.64 -6.28 11.87
N THR A 256 -10.20 -6.19 13.12
CA THR A 256 -8.92 -5.58 13.52
C THR A 256 -7.74 -6.44 13.09
N GLY A 257 -6.75 -5.83 12.45
CA GLY A 257 -5.52 -6.51 12.03
C GLY A 257 -5.63 -7.34 10.74
N ALA A 258 -6.80 -7.41 10.10
CA ALA A 258 -6.95 -8.07 8.80
C ALA A 258 -6.12 -7.39 7.71
N GLY A 259 -6.05 -6.05 7.72
CA GLY A 259 -5.20 -5.26 6.82
C GLY A 259 -3.71 -5.40 7.13
N ASP A 260 -3.33 -5.42 8.40
CA ASP A 260 -1.93 -5.63 8.82
C ASP A 260 -1.46 -7.03 8.46
N THR A 261 -2.34 -8.03 8.60
CA THR A 261 -2.11 -9.40 8.17
C THR A 261 -1.89 -9.47 6.66
N PHE A 262 -2.72 -8.78 5.87
CA PHE A 262 -2.55 -8.71 4.41
C PHE A 262 -1.14 -8.23 4.06
N LEU A 263 -0.74 -7.07 4.59
CA LEU A 263 0.57 -6.50 4.30
C LEU A 263 1.71 -7.37 4.84
N GLY A 264 1.58 -7.90 6.05
CA GLY A 264 2.59 -8.74 6.69
C GLY A 264 2.88 -10.00 5.88
N VAL A 265 1.83 -10.69 5.40
CA VAL A 265 1.98 -11.88 4.54
C VAL A 265 2.53 -11.51 3.17
N LEU A 266 2.05 -10.41 2.59
CA LEU A 266 2.54 -9.91 1.30
C LEU A 266 4.04 -9.60 1.32
N MET A 267 4.53 -8.95 2.39
CA MET A 267 5.95 -8.58 2.51
C MET A 267 6.83 -9.75 2.97
N ALA A 268 6.29 -10.70 3.72
CA ALA A 268 7.00 -11.93 4.10
C ALA A 268 7.38 -12.80 2.89
N ALA A 269 6.72 -12.60 1.75
CA ALA A 269 7.06 -13.27 0.48
C ALA A 269 8.27 -12.65 -0.24
N GLU A 270 8.89 -11.60 0.32
CA GLU A 270 10.02 -10.87 -0.29
C GLU A 270 9.72 -10.42 -1.73
N PRO A 271 8.71 -9.55 -1.93
CA PRO A 271 8.17 -9.24 -3.25
C PRO A 271 9.23 -8.65 -4.18
N THR A 272 9.45 -9.32 -5.30
CA THR A 272 10.37 -8.85 -6.35
C THR A 272 9.72 -7.86 -7.30
N TRP A 273 8.42 -7.59 -7.16
CA TRP A 273 7.61 -6.80 -8.09
C TRP A 273 7.35 -5.36 -7.60
N LEU A 274 8.03 -4.91 -6.54
CA LEU A 274 7.89 -3.54 -6.04
C LEU A 274 8.49 -2.48 -6.98
N GLN A 275 9.30 -2.86 -7.97
CA GLN A 275 9.73 -1.94 -9.02
C GLN A 275 8.61 -1.63 -10.04
N PRO A 276 8.71 -0.48 -10.73
CA PRO A 276 7.77 -0.10 -11.79
C PRO A 276 7.99 -0.84 -13.11
N GLU A 277 9.10 -1.56 -13.28
CA GLU A 277 9.40 -2.31 -14.50
C GLU A 277 9.03 -3.77 -14.31
N LEU A 278 8.25 -4.31 -15.26
CA LEU A 278 7.93 -5.72 -15.31
C LEU A 278 9.07 -6.48 -15.99
N THR A 279 9.82 -7.27 -15.22
CA THR A 279 11.02 -7.94 -15.74
C THR A 279 10.73 -9.33 -16.35
N SER A 280 9.65 -10.00 -15.92
CA SER A 280 9.24 -11.29 -16.49
C SER A 280 7.77 -11.61 -16.21
N VAL A 281 7.20 -12.57 -16.94
CA VAL A 281 5.83 -13.06 -16.71
C VAL A 281 5.71 -13.71 -15.32
N GLU A 282 6.74 -14.43 -14.90
CA GLU A 282 6.79 -15.11 -13.60
C GLU A 282 6.73 -14.11 -12.45
N GLN A 283 7.37 -12.95 -12.58
CA GLN A 283 7.28 -11.88 -11.57
C GLN A 283 5.84 -11.38 -11.39
N GLU A 284 5.10 -11.18 -12.50
CA GLU A 284 3.70 -10.76 -12.40
C GLU A 284 2.82 -11.87 -11.82
N TRP A 285 3.02 -13.12 -12.22
CA TRP A 285 2.28 -14.25 -11.68
C TRP A 285 2.56 -14.48 -10.18
N ASP A 286 3.80 -14.25 -9.75
CA ASP A 286 4.19 -14.28 -8.35
C ASP A 286 3.48 -13.17 -7.56
N LYS A 287 3.40 -11.94 -8.09
CA LYS A 287 2.57 -10.88 -7.50
C LYS A 287 1.12 -11.31 -7.32
N TRP A 288 0.50 -11.86 -8.36
CA TRP A 288 -0.89 -12.32 -8.30
C TRP A 288 -1.11 -13.38 -7.22
N HIS A 289 -0.20 -14.36 -7.17
CA HIS A 289 -0.22 -15.39 -6.14
C HIS A 289 -0.06 -14.81 -4.74
N GLN A 290 0.91 -13.91 -4.53
CA GLN A 290 1.17 -13.31 -3.22
C GLN A 290 -0.01 -12.44 -2.74
N ILE A 291 -0.64 -11.66 -3.63
CA ILE A 291 -1.86 -10.91 -3.29
C ILE A 291 -2.99 -11.88 -2.91
N TYR A 292 -3.17 -12.98 -3.64
CA TYR A 292 -4.17 -13.99 -3.31
C TYR A 292 -3.93 -14.63 -1.92
N ILE A 293 -2.70 -15.05 -1.63
CA ILE A 293 -2.32 -15.62 -0.32
C ILE A 293 -2.50 -14.60 0.81
N ALA A 294 -2.13 -13.34 0.58
CA ALA A 294 -2.33 -12.26 1.55
C ALA A 294 -3.83 -12.03 1.84
N GLN A 295 -4.70 -12.07 0.82
CA GLN A 295 -6.14 -12.00 1.03
C GLN A 295 -6.66 -13.20 1.84
N LEU A 296 -6.22 -14.44 1.53
CA LEU A 296 -6.59 -15.62 2.33
C LEU A 296 -6.21 -15.47 3.80
N ALA A 297 -5.02 -14.96 4.08
CA ALA A 297 -4.56 -14.71 5.45
C ALA A 297 -5.43 -13.69 6.20
N SER A 298 -5.84 -12.62 5.52
CA SER A 298 -6.81 -11.67 6.08
C SER A 298 -8.12 -12.35 6.44
N GLY A 299 -8.64 -13.22 5.58
CA GLY A 299 -9.87 -13.99 5.84
C GLY A 299 -9.76 -14.93 7.05
N LEU A 300 -8.59 -15.55 7.27
CA LEU A 300 -8.33 -16.32 8.48
C LEU A 300 -8.33 -15.43 9.73
N THR A 301 -7.72 -14.25 9.66
CA THR A 301 -7.67 -13.31 10.79
C THR A 301 -9.06 -12.80 11.16
N LEU A 302 -9.90 -12.50 10.16
CA LEU A 302 -11.29 -12.08 10.35
C LEU A 302 -12.14 -13.08 11.16
N GLN A 303 -11.78 -14.38 11.14
CA GLN A 303 -12.51 -15.46 11.80
C GLN A 303 -12.04 -15.73 13.25
N THR A 304 -11.11 -14.93 13.77
CA THR A 304 -10.56 -15.07 15.12
C THR A 304 -10.79 -13.81 15.95
N ASP A 305 -10.70 -13.93 17.28
CA ASP A 305 -10.76 -12.77 18.18
C ASP A 305 -9.42 -12.01 18.24
N SER A 306 -8.34 -12.62 17.73
CA SER A 306 -6.98 -12.05 17.71
C SER A 306 -6.75 -11.15 16.50
N SER A 307 -5.79 -10.22 16.60
CA SER A 307 -5.42 -9.32 15.51
C SER A 307 -4.62 -10.00 14.38
N VAL A 308 -4.14 -11.23 14.60
CA VAL A 308 -3.52 -12.09 13.60
C VAL A 308 -3.92 -13.53 13.91
N SER A 309 -4.36 -14.28 12.90
CA SER A 309 -4.66 -15.70 13.06
C SER A 309 -3.40 -16.54 13.25
N THR A 310 -3.38 -17.40 14.27
CA THR A 310 -2.28 -18.35 14.53
C THR A 310 -2.19 -19.44 13.46
N GLU A 311 -3.25 -19.65 12.67
CA GLU A 311 -3.23 -20.60 11.55
C GLU A 311 -2.21 -20.20 10.46
N ILE A 312 -1.92 -18.91 10.34
CA ILE A 312 -0.96 -18.37 9.36
C ILE A 312 0.46 -18.85 9.67
N GLU A 313 0.80 -19.14 10.94
CA GLU A 313 2.11 -19.69 11.32
C GLU A 313 2.39 -21.03 10.63
N LYS A 314 1.34 -21.80 10.33
CA LYS A 314 1.45 -23.10 9.68
C LYS A 314 1.85 -23.00 8.20
N TRP A 315 1.78 -21.81 7.61
CA TRP A 315 2.11 -21.56 6.22
C TRP A 315 3.62 -21.35 5.99
N LYS A 316 4.42 -21.22 7.07
CA LYS A 316 5.89 -21.07 7.00
C LYS A 316 6.64 -22.39 6.68
N LYS A 317 6.15 -23.20 5.73
CA LYS A 317 6.82 -24.45 5.31
C LYS A 317 7.36 -24.37 3.90
#